data_AF-A0AAX3U968-F1
#
_entry.id   AF-A0AAX3U968-F1
#
_cell.length_a   1.000
_cell.length_b   1.000
_cell.length_c   1.000
_cell.angle_alpha   90.00
_cell.angle_beta   90.00
_cell.angle_gamma   90.00
#
_symmetry.space_group_name_H-M   'P 1'
#
loop_
_entity.id
_entity.type
_entity.pdbx_description
1 polymer ?
#
loop_
_entity_poly.entity_id
_entity_poly.type
_entity_poly.pdbx_seq_one_letter_code
_entity_poly.pdbx_strand_id
1 'polypeptide(L)'
;MEEKTLMSFVLVGYRKEHAKDIGKIFKNGVLQLLELEDFPTEIIEAYEKAPENVLFTKTASKKLLGNMNDVVSGYEHFIYTDGGLKYCDFTNATLRINRTPQRTLEWTFPIEALHQLFGTAT
;
A
#
# COMPACT_ATOMS: atom_id res chain seq x y z
N MET A 1 15.13 4.08 10.30
CA MET A 1 13.71 3.69 10.36
C MET A 1 13.24 3.78 8.92
N GLU A 2 12.97 2.63 8.31
CA GLU A 2 12.65 2.51 6.87
C GLU A 2 11.18 2.86 6.58
N GLU A 3 10.37 3.00 7.64
CA GLU A 3 8.92 3.11 7.57
C GLU A 3 8.48 4.58 7.53
N LYS A 4 8.54 5.18 6.34
CA LYS A 4 8.33 6.63 6.15
C LYS A 4 6.90 7.02 5.74
N THR A 5 6.19 6.16 5.01
CA THR A 5 4.93 6.55 4.34
C THR A 5 3.70 5.79 4.86
N LEU A 6 3.88 4.56 5.34
CA LEU A 6 2.78 3.64 5.71
C LEU A 6 1.75 3.44 4.59
N MET A 7 2.16 3.68 3.34
CA MET A 7 1.34 3.46 2.17
C MET A 7 0.97 1.98 2.06
N SER A 8 -0.30 1.70 1.77
CA SER A 8 -0.82 0.32 1.75
C SER A 8 -1.67 0.07 0.52
N PHE A 9 -1.79 -1.20 0.12
CA PHE A 9 -2.69 -1.64 -0.94
C PHE A 9 -3.10 -3.09 -0.68
N VAL A 10 -4.22 -3.50 -1.27
CA VAL A 10 -4.72 -4.87 -1.18
C VAL A 10 -4.70 -5.53 -2.56
N LEU A 11 -4.18 -6.75 -2.60
CA LEU A 11 -4.20 -7.60 -3.78
C LEU A 11 -5.06 -8.83 -3.49
N VAL A 12 -5.98 -9.15 -4.41
CA VAL A 12 -6.91 -10.27 -4.30
C VAL A 12 -6.69 -11.28 -5.43
N GLY A 13 -7.19 -12.51 -5.25
CA GLY A 13 -7.10 -13.57 -6.25
C GLY A 13 -5.80 -14.38 -6.22
N TYR A 14 -4.85 -14.04 -5.34
CA TYR A 14 -3.62 -14.80 -5.16
C TYR A 14 -3.77 -15.97 -4.19
N ARG A 15 -3.19 -17.10 -4.56
CA ARG A 15 -3.13 -18.35 -3.77
C ARG A 15 -1.68 -18.69 -3.42
N LYS A 16 -1.48 -19.62 -2.49
CA LYS A 16 -0.15 -20.07 -2.03
C LYS A 16 0.80 -20.48 -3.17
N GLU A 17 0.27 -21.03 -4.26
CA GLU A 17 1.04 -21.38 -5.46
C GLU A 17 1.71 -20.18 -6.18
N HIS A 18 1.16 -18.98 -5.99
CA HIS A 18 1.69 -17.73 -6.54
C HIS A 18 2.79 -17.12 -5.67
N ALA A 19 3.07 -17.69 -4.48
CA ALA A 19 4.06 -17.15 -3.55
C ALA A 19 5.48 -17.11 -4.14
N LYS A 20 5.78 -17.98 -5.12
CA LYS A 20 7.06 -17.95 -5.87
C LYS A 20 7.25 -16.66 -6.68
N ASP A 21 6.15 -16.02 -7.07
CA ASP A 21 6.12 -14.81 -7.90
C ASP A 21 5.84 -13.56 -7.06
N ILE A 22 5.97 -13.64 -5.72
CA ILE A 22 5.57 -12.57 -4.82
C ILE A 22 6.30 -11.24 -5.09
N GLY A 23 7.56 -11.28 -5.51
CA GLY A 23 8.31 -10.08 -5.88
C GLY A 23 7.68 -9.34 -7.06
N LYS A 24 7.32 -10.09 -8.11
CA LYS A 24 6.60 -9.57 -9.27
C LYS A 24 5.21 -9.06 -8.90
N ILE A 25 4.47 -9.83 -8.10
CA ILE A 25 3.12 -9.48 -7.65
C ILE A 25 3.14 -8.17 -6.85
N PHE A 26 4.09 -8.05 -5.91
CA PHE A 26 4.28 -6.85 -5.11
C PHE A 26 4.64 -5.65 -5.98
N LYS A 27 5.62 -5.80 -6.89
CA LYS A 27 6.03 -4.73 -7.82
C LYS A 27 4.85 -4.24 -8.67
N ASN A 28 4.09 -5.16 -9.24
CA ASN A 28 2.90 -4.81 -10.02
C ASN A 28 1.85 -4.08 -9.18
N GLY A 29 1.64 -4.50 -7.93
CA GLY A 29 0.74 -3.80 -7.02
C GLY A 29 1.20 -2.36 -6.70
N VAL A 30 2.51 -2.15 -6.53
CA VAL A 30 3.06 -0.79 -6.34
C VAL A 30 2.91 0.05 -7.61
N LEU A 31 3.17 -0.50 -8.80
CA LEU A 31 2.95 0.21 -10.07
C LEU A 31 1.49 0.64 -10.22
N GLN A 32 0.55 -0.28 -10.01
CA GLN A 32 -0.88 0.01 -10.03
C GLN A 32 -1.26 1.11 -9.04
N LEU A 33 -0.66 1.10 -7.84
CA LEU A 33 -0.91 2.13 -6.84
C LEU A 33 -0.38 3.50 -7.27
N LEU A 34 0.82 3.56 -7.85
CA LEU A 34 1.41 4.80 -8.35
C LEU A 34 0.59 5.37 -9.51
N GLU A 35 0.14 4.52 -10.44
CA GLU A 35 -0.76 4.91 -11.52
C GLU A 35 -2.09 5.43 -10.98
N LEU A 36 -2.67 4.75 -9.99
CA LEU A 36 -3.95 5.12 -9.38
C LEU A 36 -3.90 6.45 -8.62
N GLU A 37 -2.75 6.78 -8.05
CA GLU A 37 -2.51 8.05 -7.35
C GLU A 37 -1.90 9.13 -8.27
N ASP A 38 -1.95 8.91 -9.60
CA ASP A 38 -1.50 9.85 -10.63
C ASP A 38 -0.04 10.34 -10.46
N PHE A 39 0.87 9.45 -10.05
CA PHE A 39 2.29 9.79 -9.95
C PHE A 39 2.91 10.11 -11.32
N PRO A 40 3.93 11.00 -11.37
CA PRO A 40 4.64 11.32 -12.60
C PRO A 40 5.18 10.08 -13.33
N THR A 41 5.04 10.06 -14.66
CA THR A 41 5.45 8.94 -15.52
C THR A 41 6.92 8.57 -15.32
N GLU A 42 7.79 9.55 -15.05
CA GLU A 42 9.21 9.31 -14.80
C GLU A 42 9.44 8.42 -13.57
N ILE A 43 8.62 8.57 -12.52
CA ILE A 43 8.70 7.75 -11.30
C ILE A 43 8.19 6.34 -11.58
N ILE A 44 7.07 6.23 -12.30
CA ILE A 44 6.48 4.94 -12.67
C ILE A 44 7.45 4.13 -13.53
N GLU A 45 8.02 4.73 -14.58
CA GLU A 45 9.00 4.08 -15.45
C GLU A 45 10.28 3.69 -14.71
N ALA A 46 10.75 4.52 -13.79
CA ALA A 46 11.92 4.22 -12.98
C ALA A 46 11.67 2.99 -12.09
N TYR A 47 10.49 2.90 -11.48
CA TYR A 47 10.11 1.74 -10.68
C TYR A 47 9.85 0.49 -11.53
N GLU A 48 9.30 0.65 -12.73
CA GLU A 48 9.12 -0.45 -13.68
C GLU A 48 10.45 -1.08 -14.11
N LYS A 49 11.52 -0.28 -14.24
CA LYS A 49 12.87 -0.77 -14.56
C LYS A 49 13.60 -1.39 -13.35
N ALA A 50 13.10 -1.21 -12.13
CA ALA A 50 13.72 -1.72 -10.92
C ALA A 50 13.62 -3.25 -10.81
N PRO A 51 14.61 -3.94 -10.21
CA PRO A 51 14.56 -5.38 -10.02
C PRO A 51 13.44 -5.80 -9.06
N GLU A 52 12.85 -6.98 -9.27
CA GLU A 52 11.78 -7.58 -8.44
C GLU A 52 12.31 -8.18 -7.12
N ASN A 53 13.41 -7.63 -6.58
CA ASN A 53 14.08 -8.17 -5.40
C ASN A 53 13.36 -7.72 -4.12
N VAL A 54 12.36 -8.49 -3.71
CA VAL A 54 11.63 -8.29 -2.46
C VAL A 54 12.16 -9.27 -1.40
N LEU A 55 12.59 -8.72 -0.27
CA LEU A 55 13.01 -9.49 0.90
C LEU A 55 11.99 -9.31 2.03
N PHE A 56 11.56 -10.43 2.61
CA PHE A 56 10.68 -10.42 3.77
C PHE A 56 11.50 -10.59 5.04
N THR A 57 11.30 -9.71 6.00
CA THR A 57 11.90 -9.81 7.33
C THR A 57 10.86 -9.56 8.40
N LYS A 58 11.12 -10.05 9.61
CA LYS A 58 10.26 -9.76 10.76
C LYS A 58 10.44 -8.29 11.13
N THR A 59 9.33 -7.59 11.38
CA THR A 59 9.42 -6.26 11.98
C THR A 59 9.89 -6.36 13.42
N ALA A 60 10.81 -5.46 13.82
CA ALA A 60 11.20 -5.30 15.22
C ALA A 60 10.28 -4.30 15.97
N SER A 61 9.39 -3.59 15.26
CA SER A 61 8.58 -2.51 15.79
C SER A 61 7.17 -2.98 16.17
N LYS A 62 6.90 -3.08 17.48
CA LYS A 62 5.54 -3.36 17.98
C LYS A 62 4.53 -2.26 17.60
N LYS A 63 4.99 -1.00 17.53
CA LYS A 63 4.17 0.13 17.09
C LYS A 63 3.71 -0.06 15.64
N LEU A 64 4.61 -0.48 14.75
CA LEU A 64 4.28 -0.75 13.35
C LEU A 64 3.30 -1.92 13.25
N LEU A 65 3.52 -3.00 14.00
CA LEU A 65 2.62 -4.14 13.99
C LEU A 65 1.19 -3.74 14.39
N GLY A 66 1.05 -2.88 15.40
CA GLY A 66 -0.25 -2.30 15.78
C GLY A 66 -0.89 -1.50 14.64
N ASN A 67 -0.11 -0.64 13.99
CA ASN A 67 -0.59 0.14 12.85
C ASN A 67 -1.01 -0.72 11.64
N MET A 68 -0.27 -1.79 11.34
CA MET A 68 -0.66 -2.74 10.29
C MET A 68 -1.98 -3.43 10.62
N ASN A 69 -2.23 -3.76 11.89
CA ASN A 69 -3.52 -4.29 12.31
C ASN A 69 -4.64 -3.26 12.11
N ASP A 70 -4.41 -1.99 12.44
CA ASP A 70 -5.38 -0.91 12.21
C ASP A 70 -5.71 -0.77 10.71
N VAL A 71 -4.70 -0.83 9.85
CA VAL A 71 -4.87 -0.81 8.39
C VAL A 71 -5.70 -1.99 7.91
N VAL A 72 -5.39 -3.22 8.37
CA VAL A 72 -6.17 -4.42 8.04
C VAL A 72 -7.62 -4.28 8.49
N SER A 73 -7.86 -3.83 9.72
CA SER A 73 -9.23 -3.59 10.22
C SER A 73 -9.98 -2.53 9.40
N GLY A 74 -9.28 -1.52 8.89
CA GLY A 74 -9.85 -0.54 7.96
C GLY A 74 -10.31 -1.17 6.65
N TYR A 75 -9.46 -2.02 6.05
CA TYR A 75 -9.85 -2.76 4.85
C TYR A 75 -11.02 -3.71 5.11
N GLU A 76 -11.00 -4.46 6.21
CA GLU A 76 -12.10 -5.35 6.59
C GLU A 76 -13.41 -4.58 6.76
N HIS A 77 -13.37 -3.39 7.36
CA HIS A 77 -14.53 -2.52 7.49
C HIS A 77 -15.09 -2.14 6.12
N PHE A 78 -14.27 -1.62 5.19
CA PHE A 78 -14.74 -1.24 3.85
C PHE A 78 -15.26 -2.44 3.06
N ILE A 79 -14.57 -3.58 3.12
CA ILE A 79 -15.02 -4.82 2.49
C ILE A 79 -16.39 -5.23 3.03
N TYR A 80 -16.61 -5.15 4.34
CA TYR A 80 -17.88 -5.53 4.94
C TYR A 80 -19.00 -4.55 4.57
N THR A 81 -18.74 -3.24 4.61
CA THR A 81 -19.74 -2.21 4.27
C THR A 81 -20.15 -2.27 2.81
N ASP A 82 -19.25 -2.68 1.92
CA ASP A 82 -19.52 -2.80 0.49
C ASP A 82 -20.24 -4.12 0.13
N GLY A 83 -20.58 -4.95 1.12
CA GLY A 83 -21.31 -6.21 0.91
C GLY A 83 -20.41 -7.45 0.80
N GLY A 84 -19.15 -7.35 1.18
CA GLY A 84 -18.17 -8.43 1.20
C GLY A 84 -17.25 -8.44 -0.02
N LEU A 85 -16.32 -9.41 -0.04
CA LEU A 85 -15.24 -9.50 -1.04
C LEU A 85 -15.71 -9.54 -2.50
N LYS A 86 -16.95 -9.98 -2.76
CA LYS A 86 -17.52 -10.07 -4.11
C LYS A 86 -17.89 -8.71 -4.69
N TYR A 87 -18.27 -7.76 -3.85
CA TYR A 87 -18.84 -6.47 -4.25
C TYR A 87 -17.94 -5.28 -3.90
N CYS A 88 -16.95 -5.48 -3.04
CA CYS A 88 -16.03 -4.43 -2.64
C CYS A 88 -15.19 -3.93 -3.81
N ASP A 89 -15.14 -2.61 -3.94
CA ASP A 89 -14.19 -1.91 -4.79
C ASP A 89 -12.88 -1.74 -4.03
N PHE A 90 -11.95 -2.68 -4.23
CA PHE A 90 -10.65 -2.66 -3.56
C PHE A 90 -9.81 -1.43 -3.93
N THR A 91 -10.00 -0.89 -5.14
CA THR A 91 -9.33 0.33 -5.58
C THR A 91 -9.80 1.50 -4.72
N ASN A 92 -11.12 1.68 -4.58
CA ASN A 92 -11.67 2.71 -3.72
C ASN A 92 -11.27 2.53 -2.25
N ALA A 93 -11.32 1.30 -1.74
CA ALA A 93 -10.90 0.99 -0.38
C ALA A 93 -9.42 1.38 -0.14
N THR A 94 -8.53 1.04 -1.07
CA THR A 94 -7.11 1.43 -1.00
C THR A 94 -6.94 2.96 -1.00
N LEU A 95 -7.60 3.69 -1.90
CA LEU A 95 -7.55 5.14 -1.92
C LEU A 95 -8.02 5.78 -0.61
N ARG A 96 -9.09 5.24 -0.02
CA ARG A 96 -9.66 5.71 1.26
C ARG A 96 -8.73 5.44 2.44
N ILE A 97 -8.13 4.25 2.50
CA ILE A 97 -7.15 3.91 3.55
C ILE A 97 -5.94 4.84 3.48
N ASN A 98 -5.41 5.10 2.30
CA ASN A 98 -4.24 5.97 2.14
C ASN A 98 -4.55 7.48 2.30
N ARG A 99 -5.84 7.85 2.34
CA ARG A 99 -6.37 9.16 2.73
C ARG A 99 -6.97 9.15 4.14
N THR A 100 -6.63 8.17 4.98
CA THR A 100 -7.00 8.14 6.41
C THR A 100 -5.82 8.64 7.25
N PRO A 101 -6.02 9.64 8.14
CA PRO A 101 -4.96 10.14 9.02
C PRO A 101 -4.41 9.05 9.92
N GLN A 102 -3.08 8.92 10.01
CA GLN A 102 -2.46 7.92 10.88
C GLN A 102 -1.64 8.57 11.98
N ARG A 103 -1.89 8.19 13.23
CA ARG A 103 -1.13 8.70 14.40
C ARG A 103 0.38 8.46 14.28
N THR A 104 0.80 7.40 13.61
CA THR A 104 2.23 7.10 13.39
C THR A 104 2.90 8.11 12.45
N LEU A 105 2.12 8.78 11.60
CA LEU A 105 2.53 9.88 10.71
C LEU A 105 2.15 11.26 11.29
N GLU A 106 2.02 11.37 12.61
CA GLU A 106 1.60 12.63 13.26
C GLU A 106 0.25 13.16 12.76
N TRP A 107 -0.66 12.24 12.43
CA TRP A 107 -1.98 12.53 11.85
C TRP A 107 -1.95 13.07 10.41
N THR A 108 -0.85 12.87 9.70
CA THR A 108 -0.75 13.06 8.25
C THR A 108 -1.34 11.85 7.51
N PHE A 109 -1.59 12.01 6.22
CA PHE A 109 -2.05 10.95 5.33
C PHE A 109 -0.88 10.17 4.71
N PRO A 110 -0.99 8.83 4.56
CA PRO A 110 0.01 8.03 3.87
C PRO A 110 0.39 8.53 2.47
N ILE A 111 -0.60 9.00 1.69
CA ILE A 111 -0.37 9.53 0.35
C ILE A 111 0.48 10.82 0.37
N GLU A 112 0.25 11.72 1.32
CA GLU A 112 1.05 12.94 1.46
C GLU A 112 2.50 12.62 1.86
N ALA A 113 2.67 11.67 2.80
CA ALA A 113 4.01 11.21 3.17
C ALA A 113 4.75 10.57 1.98
N LEU A 114 4.03 9.88 1.09
CA LEU A 114 4.60 9.35 -0.16
C LEU A 114 5.00 10.47 -1.13
N HIS A 115 4.16 11.48 -1.33
CA HIS A 115 4.51 12.65 -2.15
C HIS A 115 5.74 13.38 -1.61
N GLN A 116 5.84 13.56 -0.29
CA GLN A 116 7.02 14.13 0.35
C GLN A 116 8.28 13.30 0.12
N LEU A 117 8.17 11.96 0.19
CA LEU A 117 9.29 11.06 -0.06
C LEU A 117 9.84 11.20 -1.49
N PHE A 118 8.96 11.36 -2.47
CA PHE A 118 9.33 11.53 -3.87
C PHE A 118 9.63 12.98 -4.27
N GLY A 119 9.49 13.95 -3.35
CA GLY A 119 9.67 15.37 -3.67
C GLY A 119 8.60 15.93 -4.60
N THR A 120 7.40 15.34 -4.61
CA THR A 120 6.25 15.75 -5.42
C THR A 120 5.16 16.44 -4.59
N ALA A 121 5.39 16.65 -3.30
CA ALA A 121 4.52 17.43 -2.44
C ALA A 121 4.43 18.88 -2.96
N THR A 122 3.20 19.37 -3.15
CA THR A 122 2.93 20.75 -3.57
C THR A 122 3.06 21.72 -2.39
#